data_AF-A0A8T6NYU1-F1
#
_entry.id   AF-A0A8T6NYU1-F1
#
_cell.length_a   1.000
_cell.length_b   1.000
_cell.length_c   1.000
_cell.angle_alpha   90.00
_cell.angle_beta   90.00
_cell.angle_gamma   90.00
#
_symmetry.space_group_name_H-M   'P 1'
#
loop_
_entity.id
_entity.type
_entity.pdbx_description
1 polymer ?
#
loop_
_entity_poly.entity_id
_entity_poly.type
_entity_poly.pdbx_seq_one_letter_code
_entity_poly.pdbx_strand_id
1 'polypeptide(L)'
;MKFTFRMAAAALLIGLTALLLPRYAYAAPTLVIVDSAGDTGWDLSMTLNSEGNPVISYWDSSNGDLRLAVCDDPTCTSPTLTTVDSDGNTGWFTS
;
A
#
# COMPACT_ATOMS: atom_id res chain seq x y z
N MET A 1 65.38 4.98 28.28
CA MET A 1 65.02 3.78 27.48
C MET A 1 63.80 4.14 26.63
N LYS A 2 63.94 4.10 25.30
CA LYS A 2 62.86 4.31 24.32
C LYS A 2 61.97 3.06 24.31
N PHE A 3 60.65 3.21 24.41
CA PHE A 3 59.71 2.16 24.05
C PHE A 3 58.82 2.63 22.90
N THR A 4 58.92 1.91 21.80
CA THR A 4 58.31 2.19 20.49
C THR A 4 57.08 1.28 20.32
N PHE A 5 55.99 1.83 19.77
CA PHE A 5 54.71 1.15 19.48
C PHE A 5 54.80 0.11 18.36
N ARG A 6 54.02 -0.98 18.45
CA ARG A 6 53.49 -1.74 17.29
C ARG A 6 52.05 -2.22 17.57
N MET A 7 51.14 -1.90 16.64
CA MET A 7 49.72 -2.26 16.61
C MET A 7 49.52 -3.69 16.06
N ALA A 8 48.51 -4.43 16.55
CA ALA A 8 47.46 -5.07 15.73
C ALA A 8 46.52 -5.96 16.58
N ALA A 9 45.29 -6.13 16.07
CA ALA A 9 44.23 -7.08 16.45
C ALA A 9 43.10 -6.56 17.37
N ALA A 10 42.37 -5.53 16.90
CA ALA A 10 41.00 -5.25 17.34
C ALA A 10 40.03 -5.64 16.20
N ALA A 11 39.61 -6.91 16.13
CA ALA A 11 38.71 -7.40 15.08
C ALA A 11 37.83 -8.59 15.50
N LEU A 12 37.29 -8.60 16.73
CA LEU A 12 36.35 -9.67 17.14
C LEU A 12 35.17 -9.22 18.02
N LEU A 13 34.79 -7.94 17.97
CA LEU A 13 33.61 -7.42 18.72
C LEU A 13 32.55 -6.74 17.84
N ILE A 14 32.78 -6.63 16.52
CA ILE A 14 31.83 -6.02 15.58
C ILE A 14 30.76 -7.05 15.11
N GLY A 15 30.98 -8.36 15.36
CA GLY A 15 30.09 -9.42 14.89
C GLY A 15 28.84 -9.67 15.75
N LEU A 16 28.86 -9.36 17.04
CA LEU A 16 27.77 -9.71 17.98
C LEU A 16 26.67 -8.64 18.05
N THR A 17 26.97 -7.39 17.71
CA THR A 17 25.99 -6.28 17.74
C THR A 17 25.10 -6.23 16.49
N ALA A 18 25.53 -6.83 15.36
CA ALA A 18 24.73 -6.92 14.13
C ALA A 18 23.60 -7.98 14.19
N LEU A 19 23.59 -8.81 15.24
CA LEU A 19 22.53 -9.80 15.51
C LEU A 19 21.41 -9.26 16.40
N LEU A 20 21.57 -8.07 17.00
CA LEU A 20 20.63 -7.48 17.96
C LEU A 20 19.90 -6.24 17.43
N LEU A 21 20.25 -5.77 16.22
CA LEU A 21 19.41 -4.80 15.54
C LEU A 21 18.22 -5.58 14.96
N PRO A 22 16.95 -5.24 15.30
CA PRO A 22 15.83 -5.79 14.58
C PRO A 22 16.10 -5.50 13.11
N ARG A 23 16.18 -6.57 12.29
CA ARG A 23 16.11 -6.40 10.84
C ARG A 23 14.83 -5.62 10.65
N TYR A 24 14.94 -4.34 10.25
CA TYR A 24 13.80 -3.56 9.79
C TYR A 24 13.32 -4.26 8.51
N ALA A 25 12.62 -5.38 8.70
CA ALA A 25 12.01 -6.16 7.66
C ALA A 25 10.77 -5.37 7.29
N TYR A 26 10.93 -4.48 6.33
CA TYR A 26 9.81 -3.84 5.69
C TYR A 26 9.09 -4.93 4.91
N ALA A 27 7.93 -5.37 5.41
CA ALA A 27 7.08 -6.26 4.64
C ALA A 27 6.72 -5.52 3.35
N ALA A 28 6.97 -6.14 2.20
CA ALA A 28 6.58 -5.55 0.93
C ALA A 28 5.05 -5.39 0.92
N PRO A 29 4.52 -4.26 0.43
CA PRO A 29 3.09 -4.08 0.32
C PRO A 29 2.52 -5.13 -0.64
N THR A 30 1.37 -5.71 -0.28
CA THR A 30 0.59 -6.56 -1.17
C THR A 30 -0.21 -5.69 -2.13
N LEU A 31 -0.03 -5.90 -3.44
CA LEU A 31 -0.84 -5.25 -4.47
C LEU A 31 -2.08 -6.09 -4.76
N VAL A 32 -3.26 -5.46 -4.74
CA VAL A 32 -4.53 -6.09 -5.10
C VAL A 32 -5.22 -5.23 -6.16
N ILE A 33 -5.77 -5.89 -7.19
CA ILE A 33 -6.57 -5.24 -8.23
C ILE A 33 -8.03 -5.30 -7.79
N VAL A 34 -8.65 -4.14 -7.64
CA VAL A 34 -10.01 -3.98 -7.11
C VAL A 34 -11.07 -4.09 -8.20
N ASP A 35 -10.84 -3.44 -9.34
CA ASP A 35 -11.63 -3.59 -10.56
C ASP A 35 -10.65 -3.65 -11.75
N SER A 36 -10.92 -4.54 -12.68
CA SER A 36 -10.12 -4.74 -13.90
C SER A 36 -10.97 -4.68 -15.17
N ALA A 37 -12.25 -4.34 -15.06
CA ALA A 37 -13.18 -4.29 -16.18
C ALA A 37 -13.03 -2.98 -16.95
N GLY A 38 -12.10 -2.95 -17.91
CA GLY A 38 -11.85 -1.77 -18.74
C GLY A 38 -10.89 -0.77 -18.10
N ASP A 39 -10.88 0.45 -18.64
CA ASP A 39 -10.15 1.60 -18.10
C ASP A 39 -10.94 2.21 -16.93
N THR A 40 -10.47 1.94 -15.71
CA THR A 40 -11.15 2.22 -14.44
C THR A 40 -10.16 2.80 -13.42
N GLY A 41 -10.68 3.36 -12.33
CA GLY A 41 -9.85 3.87 -11.23
C GLY A 41 -9.46 5.35 -11.36
N TRP A 42 -10.10 6.09 -12.28
CA TRP A 42 -9.87 7.52 -12.44
C TRP A 42 -10.47 8.31 -11.27
N ASP A 43 -9.84 9.44 -10.93
CA ASP A 43 -10.27 10.35 -9.84
C ASP A 43 -10.59 9.62 -8.51
N LEU A 44 -9.75 8.64 -8.16
CA LEU A 44 -10.01 7.77 -7.02
C LEU A 44 -10.04 8.53 -5.69
N SER A 45 -10.96 8.16 -4.82
CA SER A 45 -10.91 8.47 -3.40
C SER A 45 -11.13 7.22 -2.57
N MET A 46 -10.57 7.21 -1.36
CA MET A 46 -10.72 6.11 -0.43
C MET A 46 -10.88 6.57 1.01
N THR A 47 -11.69 5.84 1.75
CA THR A 47 -11.79 5.92 3.20
C THR A 47 -11.79 4.51 3.81
N LEU A 48 -11.65 4.41 5.13
CA LEU A 48 -11.89 3.16 5.85
C LEU A 48 -13.27 3.22 6.51
N ASN A 49 -14.02 2.13 6.44
CA ASN A 49 -15.26 1.99 7.19
C ASN A 49 -14.96 1.75 8.70
N SER A 50 -16.02 1.56 9.50
CA SER A 50 -15.88 1.31 10.95
C SER A 50 -15.15 0.01 11.32
N GLU A 51 -15.01 -0.91 10.37
CA GLU A 51 -14.32 -2.20 10.55
C GLU A 51 -12.85 -2.13 10.08
N GLY A 52 -12.44 -0.99 9.51
CA GLY A 52 -11.09 -0.80 8.97
C GLY A 52 -10.93 -1.30 7.53
N ASN A 53 -12.03 -1.62 6.84
CA ASN A 53 -12.00 -2.07 5.45
C ASN A 53 -12.11 -0.88 4.50
N PRO A 54 -11.37 -0.88 3.36
CA PRO A 54 -11.47 0.21 2.40
C PRO A 54 -12.85 0.33 1.75
N VAL A 55 -13.27 1.57 1.55
CA VAL A 55 -14.39 1.97 0.68
C VAL A 55 -13.82 2.95 -0.33
N ILE A 56 -13.93 2.63 -1.61
CA ILE A 56 -13.20 3.28 -2.69
C ILE A 56 -14.21 3.76 -3.73
N SER A 57 -14.27 5.07 -3.98
CA SER A 57 -15.01 5.65 -5.09
C SER A 57 -14.06 5.96 -6.24
N TYR A 58 -14.49 5.71 -7.47
CA TYR A 58 -13.69 5.98 -8.66
C TYR A 58 -14.57 6.11 -9.91
N TRP A 59 -14.03 6.75 -10.93
CA TRP A 59 -14.65 6.84 -12.24
C TRP A 59 -14.18 5.71 -13.16
N ASP A 60 -15.14 5.06 -13.81
CA ASP A 60 -14.92 4.10 -14.88
C ASP A 60 -15.03 4.85 -16.21
N SER A 61 -13.88 5.08 -16.86
CA SER A 61 -13.82 5.88 -18.09
C SER A 61 -14.37 5.13 -19.30
N SER A 62 -14.39 3.80 -19.23
CA SER A 62 -14.87 2.96 -20.32
C SER A 62 -16.39 3.01 -20.42
N ASN A 63 -17.08 3.08 -19.28
CA ASN A 63 -18.54 3.16 -19.21
C ASN A 63 -19.05 4.59 -18.95
N GLY A 64 -18.20 5.48 -18.44
CA GLY A 64 -18.58 6.83 -18.04
C GLY A 64 -19.24 6.90 -16.65
N ASP A 65 -19.09 5.85 -15.84
CA ASP A 65 -19.83 5.62 -14.61
C ASP A 65 -19.05 6.06 -13.37
N LEU A 66 -19.77 6.56 -12.35
CA LEU A 66 -19.25 6.63 -10.99
C LEU A 66 -19.44 5.28 -10.32
N ARG A 67 -18.35 4.68 -9.85
CA ARG A 67 -18.33 3.36 -9.23
C ARG A 67 -17.88 3.43 -7.77
N LEU A 68 -18.31 2.44 -7.00
CA LEU A 68 -17.96 2.24 -5.61
C LEU A 68 -17.52 0.79 -5.39
N ALA A 69 -16.33 0.60 -4.83
CA ALA A 69 -15.87 -0.68 -4.31
C ALA A 69 -15.95 -0.66 -2.78
N VAL A 70 -16.62 -1.65 -2.20
CA VAL A 70 -16.68 -1.88 -0.75
C VAL A 70 -15.95 -3.18 -0.46
N CYS A 71 -14.86 -3.11 0.28
CA CYS A 71 -14.04 -4.26 0.60
C CYS A 71 -14.57 -5.00 1.84
N ASP A 72 -14.53 -6.33 1.81
CA ASP A 72 -14.92 -7.17 2.96
C ASP A 72 -13.78 -7.35 3.99
N ASP A 73 -12.56 -6.96 3.61
CA ASP A 73 -11.36 -7.13 4.44
C ASP A 73 -10.34 -5.98 4.23
N PRO A 74 -9.38 -5.76 5.16
CA PRO A 74 -8.42 -4.66 5.08
C PRO A 74 -7.46 -4.72 3.89
N THR A 75 -7.27 -5.90 3.28
CA THR A 75 -6.44 -6.10 2.08
C THR A 75 -7.26 -6.03 0.79
N CYS A 76 -8.59 -5.88 0.89
CA CYS A 76 -9.51 -5.75 -0.23
C CYS A 76 -9.41 -6.87 -1.28
N THR A 77 -9.25 -8.11 -0.83
CA THR A 77 -9.09 -9.26 -1.75
C THR A 77 -10.37 -9.63 -2.47
N SER A 78 -11.52 -9.20 -1.96
CA SER A 78 -12.84 -9.43 -2.56
C SER A 78 -13.72 -8.19 -2.37
N PRO A 79 -13.63 -7.20 -3.26
CA PRO A 79 -14.51 -6.03 -3.22
C PRO A 79 -15.89 -6.34 -3.82
N THR A 80 -16.93 -5.79 -3.22
CA THR A 80 -18.24 -5.63 -3.86
C THR A 80 -18.23 -4.36 -4.70
N LEU A 81 -18.45 -4.49 -6.02
CA LEU A 81 -18.46 -3.36 -6.96
C LEU A 81 -19.89 -2.93 -7.27
N THR A 82 -20.17 -1.63 -7.13
CA THR A 82 -21.50 -1.04 -7.38
C THR A 82 -21.36 0.16 -8.30
N THR A 83 -22.23 0.28 -9.31
CA THR A 83 -22.40 1.52 -10.06
C THR A 83 -23.32 2.45 -9.28
N VAL A 84 -22.81 3.62 -8.91
CA VAL A 84 -23.53 4.64 -8.11
C VAL A 84 -24.28 5.59 -9.02
N ASP A 85 -23.69 5.93 -10.16
CA ASP A 85 -24.28 6.79 -11.20
C ASP A 85 -23.80 6.31 -12.58
N SER A 86 -24.71 6.18 -13.53
CA SER A 86 -24.48 5.70 -14.90
C SER A 86 -24.93 6.68 -15.98
N ASP A 87 -25.40 7.87 -15.62
CA ASP A 87 -25.95 8.83 -16.60
C ASP A 87 -24.85 9.56 -17.41
N GLY A 88 -23.57 9.35 -17.06
CA GLY A 88 -22.40 9.81 -17.79
C GLY A 88 -22.07 11.29 -17.57
N ASN A 89 -20.76 11.59 -17.47
CA ASN A 89 -20.18 12.92 -17.24
C ASN A 89 -20.41 13.57 -15.86
N THR A 90 -20.93 12.83 -14.87
CA THR A 90 -20.93 13.19 -13.45
C THR A 90 -19.87 12.37 -12.71
N GLY A 91 -19.31 12.90 -11.60
CA GLY A 91 -18.30 12.18 -10.80
C GLY A 91 -16.83 12.37 -11.20
N TRP A 92 -16.54 13.27 -12.15
CA TRP A 92 -15.19 13.81 -12.33
C TRP A 92 -14.81 14.42 -10.98
N PHE A 93 -13.70 14.01 -10.37
CA PHE A 93 -13.28 14.39 -9.01
C PHE A 93 -14.07 13.74 -7.85
N THR A 94 -14.23 12.41 -7.85
CA THR A 94 -14.62 11.72 -6.60
C THR A 94 -13.59 12.05 -5.52
N SER A 95 -14.05 12.47 -4.33
CA SER A 95 -13.20 12.87 -3.19
C SER A 95 -13.71 12.26 -1.90
#